data_AF-A0A960BWL2-F1
#
_entry.id   AF-A0A960BWL2-F1
#
_cell.length_a   1.000
_cell.length_b   1.000
_cell.length_c   1.000
_cell.angle_alpha   90.00
_cell.angle_beta   90.00
_cell.angle_gamma   90.00
#
_symmetry.space_group_name_H-M   'P 1'
#
loop_
_entity.id
_entity.type
_entity.pdbx_description
1 polymer ?
#
loop_
_entity_poly.entity_id
_entity_poly.type
_entity_poly.pdbx_seq_one_letter_code
_entity_poly.pdbx_strand_id
1 'polypeptide(L)'
;LALVEGWVATVVAAALGERIPGTTALSEMLRRRRATGGPAEQTFATLVGLELRPRKMREAAALWERLTTAAGIDARDAVWQHPDLLPTTGDLDDSAGFIDRVIGGDVSGLDIDAAIAEFEKDLGTDAGTDGTTDPDGPVDG
;
A
#
# COMPACT_ATOMS: atom_id res chain seq x y z
N LEU A 1 -17.29 -6.55 -0.15
CA LEU A 1 -17.42 -7.27 1.13
C LEU A 1 -16.13 -7.98 1.56
N ALA A 2 -15.53 -8.84 0.73
CA ALA A 2 -14.28 -9.55 1.06
C ALA A 2 -13.14 -8.63 1.52
N LEU A 3 -13.00 -7.44 0.92
CA LEU A 3 -12.02 -6.43 1.29
C LEU A 3 -12.13 -6.00 2.76
N VAL A 4 -13.32 -5.55 3.16
CA VAL A 4 -13.62 -5.10 4.53
C VAL A 4 -13.44 -6.24 5.53
N GLU A 5 -13.97 -7.43 5.21
CA GLU A 5 -13.82 -8.62 6.05
C GLU A 5 -12.36 -9.02 6.25
N GLY A 6 -11.53 -8.93 5.21
CA GLY A 6 -10.09 -9.17 5.29
C GLY A 6 -9.38 -8.18 6.22
N TRP A 7 -9.75 -6.89 6.15
CA TRP A 7 -9.18 -5.86 7.03
C TRP A 7 -9.59 -6.11 8.49
N VAL A 8 -10.88 -6.34 8.75
CA VAL A 8 -11.39 -6.65 10.10
C VAL A 8 -10.68 -7.86 10.69
N ALA A 9 -10.53 -8.95 9.92
CA ALA A 9 -9.83 -10.14 10.38
C ALA A 9 -8.37 -9.84 10.78
N THR A 10 -7.68 -9.01 9.99
CA THR A 10 -6.29 -8.60 10.24
C THR A 10 -6.18 -7.75 11.51
N VAL A 11 -7.04 -6.75 11.67
CA VAL A 11 -7.06 -5.86 12.84
C VAL A 11 -7.41 -6.62 14.11
N VAL A 12 -8.43 -7.48 14.06
CA VAL A 12 -8.85 -8.29 15.21
C VAL A 12 -7.76 -9.27 15.60
N ALA A 13 -7.10 -9.93 14.65
CA ALA A 13 -5.99 -10.83 14.94
C ALA A 13 -4.82 -10.09 15.62
N ALA A 14 -4.44 -8.91 15.10
CA ALA A 14 -3.42 -8.07 15.72
C ALA A 14 -3.82 -7.62 17.14
N ALA A 15 -5.07 -7.21 17.33
CA ALA A 15 -5.55 -6.75 18.64
C ALA A 15 -5.60 -7.87 19.70
N LEU A 16 -5.86 -9.12 19.29
CA LEU A 16 -5.98 -10.27 20.19
C LEU A 16 -4.64 -10.99 20.46
N GLY A 17 -3.64 -10.81 19.60
CA GLY A 17 -2.39 -11.59 19.59
C GLY A 17 -1.69 -11.69 20.95
N GLU A 18 -1.39 -10.56 21.58
CA GLU A 18 -0.65 -10.53 22.86
C GLU A 18 -1.53 -10.73 24.10
N ARG A 19 -2.85 -10.65 23.94
CA ARG A 19 -3.79 -10.60 25.07
C ARG A 19 -4.43 -11.94 25.41
N ILE A 20 -4.50 -12.87 24.46
CA ILE A 20 -5.21 -14.14 24.62
C ILE A 20 -4.34 -15.31 24.14
N PRO A 21 -3.96 -16.25 25.03
CA PRO A 21 -3.38 -17.51 24.61
C PRO A 21 -4.36 -18.27 23.70
N GLY A 22 -3.92 -18.65 22.50
CA GLY A 22 -4.75 -19.40 21.54
C GLY A 22 -5.46 -18.57 20.46
N THR A 23 -5.13 -17.28 20.31
CA THR A 23 -5.66 -16.40 19.25
C THR A 23 -5.58 -17.02 17.85
N THR A 24 -4.48 -17.70 17.51
CA THR A 24 -4.34 -18.37 16.20
C THR A 24 -5.40 -19.44 15.96
N ALA A 25 -5.70 -20.28 16.98
CA ALA A 25 -6.69 -21.34 16.87
C ALA A 25 -8.11 -20.78 16.74
N LEU A 26 -8.42 -19.70 17.48
CA LEU A 26 -9.71 -19.01 17.39
C LEU A 26 -9.89 -18.31 16.04
N SER A 27 -8.88 -17.61 15.56
CA SER A 27 -8.88 -16.96 14.25
C SER A 27 -9.10 -17.97 13.12
N GLU A 28 -8.44 -19.14 13.19
CA GLU A 28 -8.62 -20.24 12.24
C GLU A 28 -10.03 -20.85 12.32
N MET A 29 -10.56 -21.06 13.53
CA MET A 29 -11.94 -21.54 13.72
C MET A 29 -12.97 -20.57 13.12
N LEU A 30 -12.82 -19.27 13.35
CA LEU A 30 -13.68 -18.26 12.73
C LEU A 30 -13.52 -18.21 11.21
N ARG A 31 -12.30 -18.37 10.68
CA ARG A 31 -12.04 -18.42 9.23
C ARG A 31 -12.79 -19.58 8.57
N ARG A 32 -12.75 -20.78 9.17
CA ARG A 32 -13.50 -21.95 8.68
C ARG A 32 -15.01 -21.74 8.71
N ARG A 33 -15.54 -21.19 9.81
CA ARG A 33 -16.98 -20.90 9.93
C ARG A 33 -17.49 -19.95 8.84
N ARG A 34 -16.69 -18.94 8.46
CA ARG A 34 -17.05 -18.00 7.38
C ARG A 34 -16.95 -18.64 6.00
N ALA A 35 -16.02 -19.57 5.78
CA ALA A 35 -15.89 -20.28 4.51
C ALA A 35 -17.11 -21.16 4.20
N THR A 36 -17.82 -21.63 5.23
CA THR A 36 -19.07 -22.41 5.09
C THR A 36 -20.32 -21.55 4.91
N GLY A 37 -20.29 -20.27 5.34
CA GLY A 37 -21.43 -19.35 5.28
C GLY A 37 -22.62 -19.74 6.16
N GLY A 38 -23.30 -18.77 6.76
CA GLY A 38 -24.56 -18.99 7.47
C GLY A 38 -25.76 -19.12 6.51
N PRO A 39 -26.88 -19.76 6.94
CA PRO A 39 -28.10 -19.83 6.14
C PRO A 39 -28.61 -18.44 5.69
N ALA A 40 -28.45 -17.44 6.54
CA ALA A 40 -28.80 -16.05 6.23
C ALA A 40 -27.94 -15.46 5.11
N GLU A 41 -26.64 -15.75 5.07
CA GLU A 41 -25.71 -15.26 4.04
C GLU A 41 -25.97 -15.93 2.68
N GLN A 42 -26.30 -17.22 2.66
CA GLN A 42 -26.69 -17.94 1.44
C GLN A 42 -28.03 -17.40 0.88
N THR A 43 -28.97 -17.08 1.75
CA THR A 43 -30.26 -16.49 1.35
C THR A 43 -30.08 -15.06 0.83
N PHE A 44 -29.25 -14.24 1.49
CA PHE A 44 -28.90 -12.89 1.02
C PHE A 44 -28.15 -12.89 -0.31
N ALA A 45 -27.22 -13.84 -0.51
CA ALA A 45 -26.52 -14.01 -1.78
C ALA A 45 -27.50 -14.31 -2.92
N THR A 46 -28.52 -15.12 -2.65
CA THR A 46 -29.58 -15.45 -3.63
C THR A 46 -30.48 -14.25 -3.94
N LEU A 47 -30.78 -13.41 -2.94
CA LEU A 47 -31.69 -12.26 -3.08
C LEU A 47 -31.03 -11.00 -3.66
N VAL A 48 -29.75 -10.75 -3.36
CA VAL A 48 -29.03 -9.52 -3.74
C VAL A 48 -27.98 -9.77 -4.84
N GLY A 49 -27.72 -11.04 -5.19
CA GLY A 49 -26.74 -11.40 -6.23
C GLY A 49 -25.28 -11.23 -5.80
N LEU A 50 -25.02 -11.02 -4.52
CA LEU A 50 -23.69 -10.81 -3.96
C LEU A 50 -23.22 -12.09 -3.26
N GLU A 51 -22.47 -12.93 -3.97
CA GLU A 51 -21.88 -14.15 -3.40
C GLU A 51 -20.48 -13.87 -2.82
N LEU A 52 -20.27 -14.27 -1.57
CA LEU A 52 -18.94 -14.29 -0.95
C LEU A 52 -18.15 -15.48 -1.48
N ARG A 53 -17.24 -15.23 -2.42
CA ARG A 53 -16.32 -16.26 -2.90
C ARG A 53 -15.24 -16.52 -1.84
N PRO A 54 -15.13 -17.74 -1.27
CA PRO A 54 -14.13 -18.03 -0.22
C PRO A 54 -12.70 -17.73 -0.65
N ARG A 55 -12.41 -17.83 -1.95
CA ARG A 55 -11.12 -17.47 -2.54
C ARG A 55 -10.79 -15.99 -2.34
N LYS A 56 -11.70 -15.09 -2.71
CA LYS A 56 -11.54 -13.63 -2.62
C LYS A 56 -11.40 -13.16 -1.17
N MET A 57 -12.02 -13.85 -0.21
CA MET A 57 -11.81 -13.58 1.22
C MET A 57 -10.38 -13.87 1.67
N ARG A 58 -9.81 -15.01 1.23
CA ARG A 58 -8.42 -15.37 1.56
C ARG A 58 -7.42 -14.41 0.91
N GLU A 59 -7.66 -14.05 -0.35
CA GLU A 59 -6.85 -13.08 -1.09
C GLU A 59 -6.86 -11.71 -0.40
N ALA A 60 -8.03 -11.21 0.01
CA ALA A 60 -8.14 -9.96 0.75
C ALA A 60 -7.41 -10.00 2.11
N ALA A 61 -7.57 -11.07 2.89
CA ALA A 61 -6.84 -11.20 4.15
C ALA A 61 -5.31 -11.20 3.93
N ALA A 62 -4.84 -11.94 2.91
CA ALA A 62 -3.42 -11.97 2.56
C ALA A 62 -2.88 -10.60 2.12
N LEU A 63 -3.65 -9.82 1.34
CA LEU A 63 -3.28 -8.45 0.97
C LEU A 63 -3.07 -7.58 2.21
N TRP A 64 -4.02 -7.59 3.15
CA TRP A 64 -3.93 -6.75 4.35
C TRP A 64 -2.82 -7.17 5.31
N GLU A 65 -2.58 -8.48 5.48
CA GLU A 65 -1.44 -9.00 6.25
C GLU A 65 -0.10 -8.54 5.64
N ARG A 66 0.05 -8.64 4.31
CA ARG A 66 1.25 -8.21 3.59
C ARG A 66 1.44 -6.69 3.66
N LEU A 67 0.39 -5.92 3.45
CA LEU A 67 0.46 -4.46 3.55
C LEU A 67 0.84 -4.01 4.96
N THR A 68 0.26 -4.62 6.00
CA THR A 68 0.61 -4.33 7.40
C THR A 68 2.10 -4.63 7.66
N THR A 69 2.60 -5.73 7.10
CA THR A 69 4.00 -6.14 7.27
C THR A 69 4.96 -5.21 6.54
N ALA A 70 4.59 -4.74 5.34
CA ALA A 70 5.46 -3.94 4.48
C ALA A 70 5.42 -2.44 4.80
N ALA A 71 4.25 -1.88 5.13
CA ALA A 71 4.03 -0.44 5.27
C ALA A 71 3.59 -0.02 6.69
N GLY A 72 3.32 -0.98 7.58
CA GLY A 72 2.84 -0.69 8.93
C GLY A 72 1.33 -0.45 9.02
N ILE A 73 0.86 -0.22 10.26
CA ILE A 73 -0.56 -0.05 10.58
C ILE A 73 -1.10 1.28 10.05
N ASP A 74 -0.33 2.37 10.20
CA ASP A 74 -0.78 3.70 9.82
C ASP A 74 -1.02 3.82 8.31
N ALA A 75 -0.07 3.34 7.49
CA ALA A 75 -0.21 3.32 6.05
C ALA A 75 -1.36 2.41 5.59
N ARG A 76 -1.54 1.24 6.23
CA ARG A 76 -2.67 0.35 5.95
C ARG A 76 -4.02 1.03 6.19
N ASP A 77 -4.14 1.77 7.29
CA ASP A 77 -5.40 2.41 7.66
C ASP A 77 -5.63 3.71 6.89
N ALA A 78 -4.57 4.40 6.44
CA ALA A 78 -4.65 5.57 5.57
C ALA A 78 -5.33 5.29 4.21
N VAL A 79 -5.31 4.04 3.74
CA VAL A 79 -6.02 3.61 2.53
C VAL A 79 -7.54 3.90 2.62
N TRP A 80 -8.11 4.00 3.82
CA TRP A 80 -9.54 4.31 4.00
C TRP A 80 -9.88 5.81 3.92
N GLN A 81 -8.89 6.70 3.84
CA GLN A 81 -9.13 8.14 3.79
C GLN A 81 -9.82 8.59 2.51
N HIS A 82 -9.70 7.82 1.43
CA HIS A 82 -10.39 8.11 0.17
C HIS A 82 -10.77 6.80 -0.55
N PRO A 83 -11.98 6.70 -1.14
CA PRO A 83 -12.42 5.49 -1.84
C PRO A 83 -11.51 5.06 -3.00
N ASP A 84 -10.84 6.02 -3.66
CA ASP A 84 -9.95 5.75 -4.79
C ASP A 84 -8.64 5.07 -4.39
N LEU A 85 -8.28 5.10 -3.10
CA LEU A 85 -7.10 4.42 -2.58
C LEU A 85 -7.37 2.94 -2.30
N LEU A 86 -8.65 2.54 -2.24
CA LEU A 86 -9.02 1.18 -1.88
C LEU A 86 -8.55 0.15 -2.93
N PRO A 87 -8.08 -1.03 -2.50
CA PRO A 87 -7.75 -2.10 -3.42
C PRO A 87 -8.96 -2.50 -4.27
N THR A 88 -8.72 -2.67 -5.56
CA THR A 88 -9.67 -3.24 -6.49
C THR A 88 -9.65 -4.76 -6.44
N THR A 89 -10.57 -5.40 -7.19
CA THR A 89 -10.56 -6.87 -7.31
C THR A 89 -9.27 -7.40 -7.95
N GLY A 90 -8.65 -6.63 -8.85
CA GLY A 90 -7.40 -7.00 -9.51
C GLY A 90 -6.21 -6.95 -8.55
N ASP A 91 -6.22 -6.02 -7.60
CA ASP A 91 -5.20 -5.92 -6.54
C ASP A 91 -5.26 -7.12 -5.58
N LEU A 92 -6.41 -7.80 -5.46
CA LEU A 92 -6.49 -9.05 -4.70
C LEU A 92 -5.74 -10.19 -5.39
N ASP A 93 -5.70 -10.17 -6.73
CA ASP A 93 -4.97 -11.16 -7.53
C ASP A 93 -3.46 -10.79 -7.63
N ASP A 94 -3.14 -9.49 -7.65
CA ASP A 94 -1.77 -8.94 -7.55
C ASP A 94 -1.61 -7.98 -6.36
N SER A 95 -1.45 -8.55 -5.17
CA SER A 95 -1.29 -7.76 -3.94
C SER A 95 0.02 -6.98 -3.90
N ALA A 96 1.06 -7.45 -4.60
CA ALA A 96 2.37 -6.82 -4.57
C ALA A 96 2.33 -5.47 -5.28
N GLY A 97 1.73 -5.42 -6.48
CA GLY A 97 1.55 -4.17 -7.21
C GLY A 97 0.72 -3.13 -6.46
N PHE A 98 -0.25 -3.53 -5.63
CA PHE A 98 -0.96 -2.61 -4.74
C PHE A 98 -0.07 -2.06 -3.63
N ILE A 99 0.68 -2.93 -2.95
CA ILE A 99 1.57 -2.55 -1.85
C ILE A 99 2.65 -1.58 -2.34
N ASP A 100 3.23 -1.85 -3.50
CA ASP A 100 4.22 -0.97 -4.13
C ASP A 100 3.63 0.41 -4.43
N ARG A 101 2.35 0.52 -4.80
CA ARG A 101 1.68 1.83 -4.97
C ARG A 101 1.42 2.54 -3.66
N VAL A 102 1.10 1.82 -2.58
CA VAL A 102 0.90 2.44 -1.25
C VAL A 102 2.23 2.94 -0.70
N ILE A 103 3.30 2.14 -0.79
CA ILE A 103 4.64 2.53 -0.31
C ILE A 103 5.26 3.58 -1.23
N GLY A 104 5.18 3.39 -2.55
CA GLY A 104 5.71 4.29 -3.55
C GLY A 104 4.88 5.55 -3.79
N GLY A 105 3.64 5.61 -3.27
CA GLY A 105 2.80 6.81 -3.24
C GLY A 105 3.08 7.72 -2.05
N ASP A 106 3.77 7.22 -1.02
CA ASP A 106 4.17 7.97 0.18
C ASP A 106 5.33 8.96 -0.07
N VAL A 107 5.67 9.22 -1.34
CA VAL A 107 6.43 10.41 -1.75
C VAL A 107 5.71 11.71 -1.39
N SER A 108 4.42 11.66 -1.01
CA SER A 108 3.67 12.82 -0.54
C SER A 108 4.27 13.47 0.72
N GLY A 109 5.06 12.73 1.50
CA GLY A 109 5.83 13.24 2.64
C GLY A 109 7.26 13.70 2.30
N LEU A 110 7.73 13.45 1.07
CA LEU A 110 8.94 14.07 0.55
C LEU A 110 8.54 15.42 -0.04
N ASP A 111 9.26 16.46 0.35
CA ASP A 111 9.09 17.78 -0.26
C ASP A 111 9.62 17.67 -1.70
N ILE A 112 8.75 17.27 -2.63
CA ILE A 112 9.09 16.99 -4.03
C ILE A 112 9.78 18.21 -4.64
N ASP A 113 9.36 19.41 -4.21
CA ASP A 113 9.97 20.69 -4.59
C ASP A 113 11.42 20.81 -4.08
N ALA A 114 11.72 20.34 -2.87
CA ALA A 114 13.08 20.32 -2.34
C ALA A 114 13.97 19.30 -3.06
N ALA A 115 13.43 18.12 -3.39
CA ALA A 115 14.16 17.09 -4.12
C ALA A 115 14.49 17.52 -5.57
N ILE A 116 13.57 18.23 -6.22
CA ILE A 116 13.80 18.82 -7.55
C ILE A 116 14.83 19.95 -7.46
N ALA A 117 14.72 20.84 -6.47
CA ALA A 117 15.68 21.94 -6.28
C ALA A 117 17.11 21.46 -5.99
N GLU A 118 17.27 20.38 -5.24
CA GLU A 118 18.57 19.78 -4.96
C GLU A 118 19.18 19.15 -6.22
N PHE A 119 18.38 18.47 -7.04
CA PHE A 119 18.82 17.92 -8.31
C PHE A 119 19.22 18.99 -9.34
N GLU A 120 18.48 20.10 -9.41
CA GLU A 120 18.84 21.25 -10.27
C GLU A 120 20.16 21.91 -9.85
N LYS A 121 20.44 21.96 -8.54
CA LYS A 121 21.68 22.50 -8.01
C LYS A 121 22.90 21.64 -8.38
N ASP A 122 22.75 20.33 -8.34
CA ASP A 122 23.80 19.40 -8.75
C ASP A 122 24.10 19.52 -10.26
N LEU A 123 23.07 19.75 -11.09
CA LEU A 123 23.25 20.01 -12.53
C LEU A 123 23.81 21.40 -12.84
N GLY A 124 23.50 22.41 -12.02
CA GLY A 124 23.94 23.78 -12.21
C GLY A 124 25.39 24.06 -11.78
N THR A 125 26.02 23.14 -11.04
CA THR A 125 27.38 23.33 -10.50
C THR A 125 28.49 23.11 -11.55
N ASP A 126 28.19 22.49 -12.69
CA ASP A 126 29.17 22.26 -13.78
C ASP A 126 29.26 23.42 -14.82
N ALA A 127 28.42 24.46 -14.73
CA ALA A 127 28.38 25.54 -15.72
C ALA A 127 29.12 26.83 -15.32
N GLY A 128 29.97 26.78 -14.28
CA GLY A 128 30.37 27.99 -13.55
C GLY A 128 31.86 28.21 -13.29
N THR A 129 32.79 27.72 -14.10
CA THR A 129 34.18 28.20 -14.08
C THR A 129 34.89 27.90 -15.40
N ASP A 130 34.89 28.86 -16.33
CA ASP A 130 36.08 29.06 -17.16
C ASP A 130 36.22 30.55 -17.46
N GLY A 131 37.08 31.19 -16.65
CA GLY A 131 37.53 32.55 -16.90
C GLY A 131 38.49 32.54 -18.08
N THR A 132 37.99 32.84 -19.27
CA THR A 132 38.84 33.10 -20.42
C THR A 132 39.59 34.41 -20.21
N THR A 133 40.90 34.24 -20.11
CA THR A 133 41.93 35.25 -20.03
C THR A 133 42.02 36.05 -21.35
N ASP A 134 42.05 37.37 -21.17
CA ASP A 134 42.59 38.46 -22.00
C ASP A 134 43.08 38.15 -23.44
N PRO A 135 42.54 38.84 -24.48
CA PRO A 135 43.12 38.79 -25.82
C PRO A 135 44.16 39.91 -26.03
N ASP A 136 45.38 39.45 -26.28
CA ASP A 136 46.21 39.85 -27.42
C ASP A 136 47.05 41.16 -27.35
N GLY A 137 48.36 40.97 -27.53
CA GLY A 137 49.32 42.00 -27.96
C GLY A 137 50.77 41.65 -27.61
N PRO A 138 51.80 42.04 -28.40
CA PRO A 138 51.84 42.31 -29.84
C PRO A 138 52.81 41.34 -30.58
N VAL A 139 52.69 41.24 -31.91
CA VAL A 139 53.69 40.57 -32.77
C VAL A 139 54.66 41.60 -33.35
N ASP A 140 55.96 41.34 -33.16
CA ASP A 140 57.07 42.16 -33.62
C ASP A 140 57.19 42.24 -35.16
N GLY A 141 57.63 43.41 -35.64
CA GLY A 141 58.07 43.70 -37.01
C GLY A 141 58.86 44.99 -37.09
#